data_AF-A0AAN6LPY8-F1
#
_entry.id   AF-A0AAN6LPY8-F1
#
_cell.length_a   1.000
_cell.length_b   1.000
_cell.length_c   1.000
_cell.angle_alpha   90.00
_cell.angle_beta   90.00
_cell.angle_gamma   90.00
#
_symmetry.space_group_name_H-M   'P 1'
#
loop_
_entity.id
_entity.type
_entity.pdbx_description
1 polymer ?
#
loop_
_entity_poly.entity_id
_entity_poly.type
_entity_poly.pdbx_seq_one_letter_code
_entity_poly.pdbx_strand_id
1 'polypeptide(L)'
;MDEAQDGIHDGLPELSTRWISDTTLIEAPLPAKRLLENYAHLPSDEIMAHLHKVAYDGVDSSNLYGMDIFEDFFEVGYNLFRDRDTFRATFLTADLFASGDTPLSRLRGSMDVVWAGNFMHLFLREKQRQALISMLAMLKNSPGAIMAGRFMGHAVPGEYHYGFRGKMASMYRHDQKSFRELCEEVFRDVEGRWNIDIQSNDWVETLNLRREGSRDETWTLEIRFVINRLD
;
A
#
# COMPACT_ATOMS: atom_id res chain seq x y z
N MET A 1 2.55 3.62 25.68
CA MET A 1 3.88 3.22 25.18
C MET A 1 3.64 1.95 24.39
N ASP A 2 3.64 2.08 23.07
CA ASP A 2 3.08 1.12 22.13
C ASP A 2 4.23 0.26 21.58
N GLU A 3 4.49 -0.90 22.19
CA GLU A 3 5.62 -1.81 21.89
C GLU A 3 5.54 -2.46 20.49
N ALA A 4 4.50 -2.16 19.70
CA ALA A 4 4.30 -2.70 18.36
C ALA A 4 5.19 -2.04 17.28
N GLN A 5 5.75 -0.85 17.53
CA GLN A 5 6.69 -0.20 16.58
C GLN A 5 8.13 -0.70 16.73
N ASP A 6 8.55 -1.16 17.91
CA ASP A 6 9.91 -1.67 18.16
C ASP A 6 10.23 -2.99 17.42
N GLY A 7 9.23 -3.66 16.84
CA GLY A 7 9.43 -4.91 16.10
C GLY A 7 9.96 -4.75 14.67
N ILE A 8 9.93 -3.54 14.10
CA ILE A 8 10.32 -3.30 12.70
C ILE A 8 11.71 -2.66 12.59
N HIS A 9 12.28 -2.19 13.70
CA HIS A 9 13.61 -1.56 13.73
C HIS A 9 14.78 -2.56 13.65
N ASP A 10 14.56 -3.83 14.02
CA ASP A 10 15.61 -4.86 14.00
C ASP A 10 15.60 -5.68 12.70
N GLY A 11 16.47 -5.26 11.78
CA GLY A 11 17.18 -6.13 10.84
C GLY A 11 16.33 -6.80 9.77
N LEU A 12 16.42 -6.29 8.54
CA LEU A 12 16.23 -7.14 7.35
C LEU A 12 17.32 -8.24 7.39
N PRO A 13 16.98 -9.54 7.36
CA PRO A 13 17.98 -10.60 7.41
C PRO A 13 18.97 -10.46 6.25
N GLU A 14 20.27 -10.62 6.53
CA GLU A 14 21.40 -10.47 5.57
C GLU A 14 21.25 -11.28 4.27
N LEU A 15 20.34 -12.26 4.23
CA LEU A 15 20.02 -13.05 3.04
C LEU A 15 19.03 -12.36 2.07
N SER A 16 18.20 -11.42 2.54
CA SER A 16 17.25 -10.67 1.70
C SER A 16 17.85 -9.40 1.10
N THR A 17 19.04 -8.98 1.54
CA THR A 17 19.67 -7.72 1.11
C THR A 17 20.86 -7.89 0.17
N ARG A 18 21.40 -9.12 0.02
CA ARG A 18 22.61 -9.38 -0.78
C ARG A 18 22.51 -9.05 -2.28
N TRP A 19 21.30 -9.01 -2.83
CA TRP A 19 21.04 -8.65 -4.23
C TRP A 19 20.69 -7.16 -4.41
N ILE A 20 20.49 -6.42 -3.30
CA ILE A 20 20.13 -5.01 -3.30
C ILE A 20 21.33 -4.14 -3.70
N SER A 21 22.56 -4.58 -3.44
CA SER A 21 23.79 -3.79 -3.68
C SER A 21 24.44 -4.00 -5.04
N ASP A 22 23.90 -4.84 -5.92
CA ASP A 22 24.51 -5.13 -7.22
C ASP A 22 23.95 -4.22 -8.32
N THR A 23 24.65 -3.11 -8.55
CA THR A 23 24.32 -2.10 -9.55
C THR A 23 24.65 -2.52 -10.99
N THR A 24 25.14 -3.75 -11.22
CA THR A 24 25.56 -4.24 -12.54
C THR A 24 24.55 -5.16 -13.22
N LEU A 25 23.45 -5.48 -12.54
CA LEU A 25 22.44 -6.36 -13.09
C LEU A 25 21.85 -5.76 -14.36
N ILE A 26 21.39 -6.57 -15.32
CA ILE A 26 20.64 -6.14 -16.53
C ILE A 26 19.18 -6.70 -16.52
N GLU A 27 18.87 -7.57 -15.55
CA GLU A 27 17.49 -7.98 -15.23
C GLU A 27 17.24 -8.05 -13.72
N ALA A 28 15.97 -8.04 -13.30
CA ALA A 28 15.59 -8.30 -11.91
C ALA A 28 16.15 -9.67 -11.46
N PRO A 29 16.86 -9.75 -10.33
CA PRO A 29 17.46 -11.01 -9.89
C PRO A 29 16.36 -12.03 -9.55
N LEU A 30 16.64 -13.32 -9.81
CA LEU A 30 15.67 -14.41 -9.68
C LEU A 30 14.95 -14.49 -8.32
N PRO A 31 15.55 -14.10 -7.18
CA PRO A 31 14.83 -13.97 -5.91
C PRO A 31 13.79 -12.85 -5.88
N ALA A 32 14.05 -11.70 -6.52
CA ALA A 32 13.10 -10.59 -6.63
C ALA A 32 11.97 -10.93 -7.62
N LYS A 33 12.29 -11.57 -8.76
CA LYS A 33 11.26 -12.14 -9.66
C LYS A 33 10.38 -13.14 -8.92
N ARG A 34 10.97 -14.09 -8.17
CA ARG A 34 10.21 -15.03 -7.33
C ARG A 34 9.42 -14.35 -6.22
N LEU A 35 9.94 -13.30 -5.59
CA LEU A 35 9.20 -12.55 -4.57
C LEU A 35 7.96 -11.89 -5.20
N LEU A 36 8.12 -11.23 -6.34
CA LEU A 36 7.02 -10.56 -7.04
C LEU A 36 6.03 -11.55 -7.66
N GLU A 37 6.50 -12.68 -8.18
CA GLU A 37 5.66 -13.78 -8.68
C GLU A 37 4.92 -14.50 -7.54
N ASN A 38 5.54 -14.71 -6.38
CA ASN A 38 4.93 -15.44 -5.27
C ASN A 38 4.11 -14.55 -4.33
N TYR A 39 4.42 -13.26 -4.23
CA TYR A 39 3.78 -12.31 -3.30
C TYR A 39 2.79 -11.38 -4.01
N ALA A 40 3.12 -10.90 -5.21
CA ALA A 40 2.27 -10.00 -5.99
C ALA A 40 1.56 -10.70 -7.16
N HIS A 41 1.93 -11.95 -7.48
CA HIS A 41 1.31 -12.80 -8.51
C HIS A 41 1.23 -12.15 -9.89
N LEU A 42 2.24 -11.34 -10.21
CA LEU A 42 2.35 -10.68 -11.49
C LEU A 42 2.96 -11.65 -12.52
N PRO A 43 2.37 -11.81 -13.72
CA PRO A 43 3.01 -12.53 -14.83
C PRO A 43 4.39 -11.93 -15.12
N SER A 44 5.42 -12.77 -15.29
CA SER A 44 6.82 -12.32 -15.35
C SER A 44 7.11 -11.29 -16.45
N ASP A 45 6.31 -11.31 -17.52
CA ASP A 45 6.31 -10.40 -18.66
C ASP A 45 5.54 -9.08 -18.43
N GLU A 46 4.64 -9.04 -17.45
CA GLU A 46 3.87 -7.86 -17.06
C GLU A 46 4.42 -7.15 -15.81
N ILE A 47 5.39 -7.76 -15.12
CA ILE A 47 6.02 -7.23 -13.90
C ILE A 47 6.44 -5.75 -14.08
N MET A 48 7.10 -5.42 -15.19
CA MET A 48 7.56 -4.04 -15.44
C MET A 48 6.41 -3.06 -15.70
N ALA A 49 5.35 -3.51 -16.41
CA ALA A 49 4.19 -2.68 -16.69
C ALA A 49 3.33 -2.42 -15.44
N HIS A 50 3.27 -3.39 -14.54
CA HIS A 50 2.55 -3.24 -13.27
C HIS A 50 3.31 -2.35 -12.27
N LEU A 51 4.64 -2.40 -12.31
CA LEU A 51 5.49 -1.62 -11.41
C LEU A 51 5.63 -0.15 -11.85
N HIS A 52 5.51 0.14 -13.15
CA HIS A 52 5.63 1.50 -13.70
C HIS A 52 4.30 2.14 -14.12
N LYS A 53 3.16 1.53 -13.79
CA LYS A 53 1.87 1.82 -14.45
C LYS A 53 1.55 3.32 -14.59
N VAL A 54 1.76 4.12 -13.54
CA VAL A 54 1.42 5.56 -13.58
C VAL A 54 2.40 6.38 -14.44
N ALA A 55 3.71 6.19 -14.29
CA ALA A 55 4.71 6.93 -15.08
C ALA A 55 4.77 6.45 -16.54
N TYR A 56 4.55 5.15 -16.77
CA TYR A 56 4.51 4.55 -18.09
C TYR A 56 3.28 5.00 -18.90
N ASP A 57 2.14 5.20 -18.23
CA ASP A 57 0.90 5.72 -18.84
C ASP A 57 0.98 7.25 -19.12
N GLY A 58 2.17 7.85 -19.01
CA GLY A 58 2.47 9.21 -19.46
C GLY A 58 2.40 10.30 -18.38
N VAL A 59 2.24 9.93 -17.11
CA VAL A 59 2.37 10.89 -16.01
C VAL A 59 3.84 11.26 -15.84
N ASP A 60 4.15 12.55 -15.89
CA ASP A 60 5.49 13.05 -15.59
C ASP A 60 5.89 12.63 -14.16
N SER A 61 6.90 11.77 -14.07
CA SER A 61 7.39 11.22 -12.80
C SER A 61 7.81 12.28 -11.78
N SER A 62 8.13 13.50 -12.23
CA SER A 62 8.42 14.62 -11.31
C SER A 62 7.23 15.07 -10.46
N ASN A 63 6.01 14.67 -10.84
CA ASN A 63 4.79 14.90 -10.06
C ASN A 63 4.47 13.75 -9.09
N LEU A 64 5.30 12.70 -9.04
CA LEU A 64 5.08 11.54 -8.19
C LEU A 64 5.81 11.69 -6.86
N TYR A 65 5.14 11.26 -5.80
CA TYR A 65 5.69 11.21 -4.45
C TYR A 65 5.58 9.78 -3.93
N GLY A 66 6.70 9.22 -3.47
CA GLY A 66 6.74 7.93 -2.78
C GLY A 66 7.05 8.15 -1.31
N MET A 67 6.42 7.37 -0.43
CA MET A 67 6.62 7.46 1.02
C MET A 67 6.76 6.07 1.59
N ASP A 68 7.77 5.89 2.44
CA ASP A 68 7.94 4.72 3.28
C ASP A 68 8.68 5.12 4.56
N ILE A 69 8.59 4.30 5.61
CA ILE A 69 9.39 4.48 6.82
C ILE A 69 10.82 3.95 6.62
N PHE A 70 11.06 3.12 5.60
CA PHE A 70 12.38 2.57 5.26
C PHE A 70 12.91 3.17 3.96
N GLU A 71 13.92 4.03 4.06
CA GLU A 71 14.59 4.64 2.91
C GLU A 71 15.20 3.61 1.95
N ASP A 72 15.68 2.48 2.48
CA ASP A 72 16.28 1.39 1.70
C ASP A 72 15.36 0.85 0.61
N PHE A 73 14.03 0.94 0.77
CA PHE A 73 13.10 0.48 -0.26
C PHE A 73 13.14 1.33 -1.53
N PHE A 74 13.49 2.61 -1.43
CA PHE A 74 13.66 3.47 -2.62
C PHE A 74 14.88 3.04 -3.42
N GLU A 75 15.97 2.74 -2.73
CA GLU A 75 17.21 2.23 -3.34
C GLU A 75 16.99 0.87 -4.01
N VAL A 76 16.22 -0.02 -3.38
CA VAL A 76 15.78 -1.29 -3.99
C VAL A 76 14.98 -1.04 -5.26
N GLY A 77 14.05 -0.09 -5.25
CA GLY A 77 13.26 0.30 -6.41
C GLY A 77 14.16 0.71 -7.58
N TYR A 78 15.05 1.68 -7.37
CA TYR A 78 15.98 2.13 -8.40
C TYR A 78 16.88 1.02 -8.94
N ASN A 79 17.36 0.11 -8.09
CA ASN A 79 18.20 -0.99 -8.53
C ASN A 79 17.40 -2.05 -9.32
N LEU A 80 16.13 -2.25 -8.97
CA LEU A 80 15.23 -3.15 -9.67
C LEU A 80 14.84 -2.61 -11.05
N PHE A 81 14.53 -1.32 -11.16
CA PHE A 81 13.99 -0.70 -12.36
C PHE A 81 15.03 -0.05 -13.28
N ARG A 82 16.20 0.31 -12.73
CA ARG A 82 17.32 0.95 -13.44
C ARG A 82 16.95 2.23 -14.16
N ASP A 83 16.20 3.04 -13.46
CA ASP A 83 15.63 4.28 -13.96
C ASP A 83 16.05 5.47 -13.10
N ARG A 84 17.10 5.36 -12.27
CA ARG A 84 17.55 6.45 -11.38
C ARG A 84 17.76 7.79 -12.10
N ASP A 85 18.25 7.74 -13.34
CA ASP A 85 18.53 8.95 -14.11
C ASP A 85 17.30 9.49 -14.87
N THR A 86 16.23 8.70 -14.99
CA THR A 86 15.03 9.01 -15.80
C THR A 86 13.77 9.19 -14.95
N PHE A 87 13.66 8.52 -13.81
CA PHE A 87 12.53 8.56 -12.89
C PHE A 87 12.75 9.63 -11.82
N ARG A 88 11.95 10.70 -11.90
CA ARG A 88 12.15 11.94 -11.16
C ARG A 88 11.21 12.12 -9.96
N ALA A 89 10.66 11.02 -9.44
CA ALA A 89 9.78 11.08 -8.27
C ALA A 89 10.51 11.62 -7.04
N THR A 90 9.75 12.24 -6.14
CA THR A 90 10.24 12.65 -4.83
C THR A 90 9.94 11.56 -3.80
N PHE A 91 10.98 10.96 -3.22
CA PHE A 91 10.84 9.98 -2.16
C PHE A 91 10.98 10.63 -0.77
N LEU A 92 10.08 10.27 0.14
CA LEU A 92 9.99 10.81 1.50
C LEU A 92 10.10 9.67 2.50
N THR A 93 11.21 9.62 3.25
CA THR A 93 11.31 8.75 4.43
C THR A 93 10.49 9.38 5.56
N ALA A 94 9.30 8.86 5.82
CA ALA A 94 8.36 9.45 6.78
C ALA A 94 7.40 8.42 7.38
N ASP A 95 7.06 8.64 8.66
CA ASP A 95 5.99 7.91 9.34
C ASP A 95 4.65 8.65 9.15
N LEU A 96 3.67 7.97 8.56
CA LEU A 96 2.30 8.47 8.37
C LEU A 96 1.60 8.83 9.69
N PHE A 97 2.02 8.22 10.79
CA PHE A 97 1.45 8.40 12.12
C PHE A 97 2.23 9.41 12.97
N ALA A 98 3.36 9.94 12.47
CA ALA A 98 4.11 10.95 13.19
C ALA A 98 3.30 12.26 13.31
N SER A 99 3.40 12.90 14.47
CA SER A 99 2.75 14.18 14.77
C SER A 99 3.72 15.35 14.60
N GLY A 100 3.18 16.55 14.42
CA GLY A 100 3.96 17.78 14.27
C GLY A 100 4.34 18.07 12.82
N ASP A 101 5.48 18.76 12.64
CA ASP A 101 6.00 19.10 11.32
C ASP A 101 6.83 17.93 10.76
N THR A 102 6.27 17.23 9.77
CA THR A 102 6.86 16.05 9.13
C THR A 102 7.04 16.31 7.63
N PRO A 103 7.83 15.54 6.88
CA PRO A 103 7.88 15.68 5.43
C PRO A 103 6.50 15.61 4.75
N LEU A 104 5.55 14.88 5.35
CA LEU A 104 4.17 14.75 4.88
C LEU A 104 3.30 15.97 5.17
N SER A 105 3.65 16.81 6.15
CA SER A 105 2.92 18.05 6.46
C SER A 105 2.88 18.96 5.22
N ARG A 106 3.94 18.92 4.40
CA ARG A 106 4.11 19.70 3.17
C ARG A 106 3.20 19.25 2.03
N LEU A 107 2.68 18.03 2.08
CA LEU A 107 1.78 17.47 1.07
C LEU A 107 0.29 17.73 1.39
N ARG A 108 -0.01 18.38 2.53
CA ARG A 108 -1.39 18.70 2.90
C ARG A 108 -2.03 19.63 1.87
N GLY A 109 -3.19 19.23 1.36
CA GLY A 109 -3.94 20.04 0.39
C GLY A 109 -3.30 20.16 -0.99
N SER A 110 -2.29 19.35 -1.33
CA SER A 110 -1.51 19.52 -2.58
C SER A 110 -1.67 18.39 -3.59
N MET A 111 -2.19 17.24 -3.19
CA MET A 111 -2.24 16.04 -4.05
C MET A 111 -3.57 15.91 -4.79
N ASP A 112 -3.52 15.66 -6.10
CA ASP A 112 -4.70 15.30 -6.89
C ASP A 112 -5.12 13.84 -6.62
N VAL A 113 -4.13 12.97 -6.44
CA VAL A 113 -4.34 11.53 -6.21
C VAL A 113 -3.47 11.06 -5.05
N VAL A 114 -4.07 10.31 -4.13
CA VAL A 114 -3.36 9.53 -3.10
C VAL A 114 -3.64 8.05 -3.33
N TRP A 115 -2.60 7.24 -3.43
CA TRP A 115 -2.72 5.80 -3.65
C TRP A 115 -2.20 5.00 -2.45
N ALA A 116 -3.02 4.09 -1.91
CA ALA A 116 -2.68 3.22 -0.79
C ALA A 116 -2.86 1.74 -1.18
N GLY A 117 -1.83 1.14 -1.77
CA GLY A 117 -1.81 -0.29 -2.12
C GLY A 117 -1.23 -1.15 -1.00
N ASN A 118 -1.94 -2.21 -0.62
CA ASN A 118 -1.54 -3.18 0.41
C ASN A 118 -1.14 -2.57 1.77
N PHE A 119 -1.72 -1.43 2.11
CA PHE A 119 -1.33 -0.67 3.30
C PHE A 119 -2.31 -0.83 4.47
N MET A 120 -3.62 -0.69 4.21
CA MET A 120 -4.64 -0.61 5.27
C MET A 120 -4.63 -1.81 6.22
N HIS A 121 -4.54 -3.02 5.68
CA HIS A 121 -4.63 -4.26 6.44
C HIS A 121 -3.42 -4.56 7.34
N LEU A 122 -2.40 -3.70 7.36
CA LEU A 122 -1.24 -3.82 8.24
C LEU A 122 -1.57 -3.41 9.70
N PHE A 123 -2.70 -2.74 9.92
CA PHE A 123 -3.00 -2.08 11.18
C PHE A 123 -4.30 -2.57 11.82
N LEU A 124 -4.47 -2.29 13.12
CA LEU A 124 -5.76 -2.36 13.79
C LEU A 124 -6.68 -1.22 13.34
N ARG A 125 -8.00 -1.40 13.52
CA ARG A 125 -9.05 -0.50 13.00
C ARG A 125 -8.81 0.98 13.34
N GLU A 126 -8.35 1.29 14.56
CA GLU A 126 -8.10 2.68 14.94
C GLU A 126 -6.92 3.31 14.19
N LYS A 127 -5.82 2.56 14.00
CA LYS A 127 -4.71 3.04 13.16
C LYS A 127 -5.11 3.14 11.69
N GLN A 128 -6.00 2.27 11.21
CA GLN A 128 -6.59 2.41 9.87
C GLN A 128 -7.41 3.70 9.74
N ARG A 129 -8.21 4.05 10.75
CA ARG A 129 -8.93 5.33 10.82
C ARG A 129 -7.96 6.52 10.73
N GLN A 130 -6.89 6.52 11.53
CA GLN A 130 -5.87 7.57 11.54
C GLN A 130 -5.17 7.69 10.17
N ALA A 131 -4.84 6.55 9.56
CA ALA A 131 -4.24 6.51 8.23
C ALA A 131 -5.15 7.15 7.17
N LEU A 132 -6.45 6.84 7.17
CA LEU A 132 -7.42 7.46 6.26
C LEU A 132 -7.48 8.98 6.46
N ILE A 133 -7.54 9.45 7.71
CA ILE A 133 -7.56 10.89 8.03
C ILE A 133 -6.29 11.57 7.50
N SER A 134 -5.11 11.01 7.76
CA SER A 134 -3.84 11.57 7.31
C SER A 134 -3.75 11.62 5.78
N MET A 135 -4.17 10.55 5.09
CA MET A 135 -4.13 10.47 3.64
C MET A 135 -5.14 11.40 2.96
N LEU A 136 -6.37 11.49 3.49
CA LEU A 136 -7.38 12.43 2.97
C LEU A 136 -6.94 13.89 3.14
N ALA A 137 -6.21 14.22 4.22
CA ALA A 137 -5.66 15.55 4.42
C ALA A 137 -4.58 15.96 3.40
N MET A 138 -3.99 15.00 2.67
CA MET A 138 -3.05 15.29 1.57
C MET A 138 -3.76 15.72 0.29
N LEU A 139 -5.02 15.36 0.12
CA LEU A 139 -5.78 15.70 -1.08
C LEU A 139 -6.08 17.19 -1.15
N LYS A 140 -6.05 17.75 -2.37
CA LYS A 140 -6.52 19.11 -2.65
C LYS A 140 -7.98 19.28 -2.22
N ASN A 141 -8.31 20.48 -1.76
CA ASN A 141 -9.69 20.90 -1.48
C ASN A 141 -10.40 21.32 -2.78
N SER A 142 -10.49 20.40 -3.74
CA SER A 142 -11.16 20.63 -5.02
C SER A 142 -11.84 19.37 -5.54
N PRO A 143 -12.95 19.49 -6.30
CA PRO A 143 -13.59 18.35 -6.94
C PRO A 143 -12.62 17.61 -7.87
N GLY A 144 -12.70 16.28 -7.86
CA GLY A 144 -11.83 15.43 -8.68
C GLY A 144 -10.53 14.99 -7.98
N ALA A 145 -10.28 15.43 -6.75
CA ALA A 145 -9.26 14.82 -5.90
C ALA A 145 -9.71 13.42 -5.44
N ILE A 146 -8.82 12.44 -5.56
CA ILE A 146 -9.14 11.02 -5.37
C ILE A 146 -8.16 10.34 -4.42
N MET A 147 -8.68 9.59 -3.45
CA MET A 147 -7.90 8.58 -2.76
C MET A 147 -8.34 7.19 -3.22
N ALA A 148 -7.41 6.37 -3.68
CA ALA A 148 -7.72 5.03 -4.15
C ALA A 148 -6.74 4.01 -3.58
N GLY A 149 -7.13 2.75 -3.58
CA GLY A 149 -6.24 1.71 -3.11
C GLY A 149 -6.84 0.32 -3.20
N ARG A 150 -6.01 -0.64 -2.79
CA ARG A 150 -6.42 -2.03 -2.59
C ARG A 150 -5.79 -2.58 -1.33
N PHE A 151 -6.45 -3.51 -0.67
CA PHE A 151 -5.87 -4.24 0.45
C PHE A 151 -6.57 -5.58 0.64
N MET A 152 -5.91 -6.47 1.38
CA MET A 152 -6.47 -7.78 1.72
C MET A 152 -7.49 -7.63 2.85
N GLY A 153 -8.74 -7.99 2.58
CA GLY A 153 -9.84 -8.08 3.51
C GLY A 153 -10.17 -9.53 3.92
N HIS A 154 -11.30 -9.71 4.59
CA HIS A 154 -11.82 -11.01 5.00
C HIS A 154 -13.35 -11.00 5.01
N ALA A 155 -13.97 -12.11 4.62
CA ALA A 155 -15.42 -12.27 4.55
C ALA A 155 -16.13 -12.17 5.90
N VAL A 156 -15.40 -12.46 6.98
CA VAL A 156 -15.80 -12.17 8.37
C VAL A 156 -14.94 -11.02 8.88
N PRO A 157 -15.46 -9.79 9.01
CA PRO A 157 -14.65 -8.67 9.48
C PRO A 157 -14.32 -8.83 10.96
N GLY A 158 -13.12 -8.41 11.35
CA GLY A 158 -12.68 -8.50 12.74
C GLY A 158 -11.17 -8.39 12.92
N GLU A 159 -10.73 -8.54 14.16
CA GLU A 159 -9.33 -8.59 14.51
C GLU A 159 -8.77 -10.00 14.32
N TYR A 160 -7.61 -10.08 13.66
CA TYR A 160 -6.89 -11.31 13.40
C TYR A 160 -5.50 -11.19 14.00
N HIS A 161 -5.07 -12.27 14.64
CA HIS A 161 -3.73 -12.40 15.22
C HIS A 161 -2.90 -13.35 14.38
N TYR A 162 -1.65 -13.00 14.14
CA TYR A 162 -0.73 -13.84 13.40
C TYR A 162 0.67 -13.76 14.01
N GLY A 163 1.39 -14.88 13.96
CA GLY A 163 2.79 -14.91 14.33
C GLY A 163 3.64 -14.27 13.25
N PHE A 164 4.40 -13.23 13.58
CA PHE A 164 5.40 -12.64 12.71
C PHE A 164 6.72 -12.51 13.46
N ARG A 165 7.77 -13.18 12.95
CA ARG A 165 9.13 -13.19 13.55
C ARG A 165 9.13 -13.50 15.05
N GLY A 166 8.29 -14.42 15.50
CA GLY A 166 8.19 -14.81 16.92
C GLY A 166 7.44 -13.83 17.83
N LYS A 167 6.89 -12.73 17.28
CA LYS A 167 5.98 -11.81 17.98
C LYS A 167 4.55 -12.01 17.47
N MET A 168 3.58 -11.81 18.35
CA MET A 168 2.17 -11.77 17.96
C MET A 168 1.85 -10.38 17.40
N ALA A 169 1.43 -10.33 16.15
CA ALA A 169 0.95 -9.11 15.52
C ALA A 169 -0.58 -9.20 15.34
N SER A 170 -1.24 -8.06 15.39
CA SER A 170 -2.70 -7.97 15.24
C SER A 170 -3.06 -6.99 14.15
N MET A 171 -4.06 -7.33 13.36
CA MET A 171 -4.59 -6.49 12.29
C MET A 171 -6.11 -6.59 12.24
N TYR A 172 -6.79 -5.55 11.77
CA TYR A 172 -8.22 -5.62 11.48
C TYR A 172 -8.44 -5.91 10.00
N ARG A 173 -9.17 -6.97 9.69
CA ARG A 173 -9.58 -7.29 8.31
C ARG A 173 -11.00 -6.83 8.10
N HIS A 174 -11.23 -6.09 7.02
CA HIS A 174 -12.56 -5.65 6.63
C HIS A 174 -13.16 -6.58 5.57
N ASP A 175 -14.48 -6.67 5.55
CA ASP A 175 -15.29 -6.94 4.36
C ASP A 175 -15.70 -5.61 3.70
N GLN A 176 -16.45 -5.65 2.60
CA GLN A 176 -16.92 -4.43 1.93
C GLN A 176 -17.75 -3.53 2.86
N LYS A 177 -18.60 -4.12 3.70
CA LYS A 177 -19.53 -3.39 4.57
C LYS A 177 -18.78 -2.66 5.69
N SER A 178 -17.95 -3.36 6.45
CA SER A 178 -17.21 -2.79 7.58
C SER A 178 -16.17 -1.75 7.13
N PHE A 179 -15.62 -1.86 5.92
CA PHE A 179 -14.74 -0.80 5.40
C PHE A 179 -15.54 0.47 5.05
N ARG A 180 -16.74 0.32 4.47
CA ARG A 180 -17.65 1.45 4.24
C ARG A 180 -17.98 2.19 5.53
N GLU A 181 -18.34 1.44 6.57
CA GLU A 181 -18.67 2.01 7.90
C GLU A 181 -17.48 2.81 8.48
N LEU A 182 -16.25 2.28 8.37
CA LEU A 182 -15.05 3.00 8.79
C LEU A 182 -14.83 4.30 7.99
N CYS A 183 -15.02 4.28 6.67
CA CYS A 183 -14.86 5.48 5.86
C CYS A 183 -15.95 6.53 6.16
N GLU A 184 -17.20 6.11 6.36
CA GLU A 184 -18.30 7.00 6.75
C GLU A 184 -18.08 7.62 8.14
N GLU A 185 -17.45 6.88 9.07
CA GLU A 185 -16.96 7.45 10.33
C GLU A 185 -15.94 8.56 10.07
N VAL A 186 -14.92 8.30 9.25
CA VAL A 186 -13.88 9.27 8.91
C VAL A 186 -14.45 10.50 8.20
N PHE A 187 -15.42 10.34 7.29
CA PHE A 187 -16.03 11.47 6.58
C PHE A 187 -16.80 12.43 7.47
N ARG A 188 -17.20 12.01 8.68
CA ARG A 188 -17.77 12.92 9.69
C ARG A 188 -16.74 13.80 10.37
N ASP A 189 -15.49 13.36 10.39
CA ASP A 189 -14.38 14.02 11.08
C ASP A 189 -13.48 14.84 10.14
N VAL A 190 -13.59 14.63 8.82
CA VAL A 190 -12.76 15.27 7.80
C VAL A 190 -13.61 16.22 6.95
N GLU A 191 -13.21 17.50 6.91
CA GLU A 191 -13.90 18.54 6.14
C GLU A 191 -13.99 18.22 4.63
N GLY A 192 -15.20 18.33 4.09
CA GLY A 192 -15.52 18.13 2.68
C GLY A 192 -16.72 17.21 2.49
N ARG A 193 -17.14 17.06 1.23
CA ARG A 193 -18.13 16.06 0.82
C ARG A 193 -17.42 14.93 0.10
N TRP A 194 -17.74 13.70 0.52
CA TRP A 194 -17.04 12.51 0.10
C TRP A 194 -18.01 11.45 -0.41
N ASN A 195 -17.61 10.73 -1.45
CA ASN A 195 -18.25 9.48 -1.86
C ASN A 195 -17.23 8.34 -1.81
N ILE A 196 -17.69 7.11 -1.55
CA ILE A 196 -16.84 5.92 -1.61
C ILE A 196 -17.46 4.78 -2.40
N ASP A 197 -16.70 4.32 -3.39
CA ASP A 197 -16.94 3.10 -4.14
C ASP A 197 -16.02 2.01 -3.63
N ILE A 198 -16.57 0.82 -3.36
CA ILE A 198 -15.83 -0.32 -2.83
C ILE A 198 -16.25 -1.56 -3.60
N GLN A 199 -15.26 -2.31 -4.07
CA GLN A 199 -15.43 -3.63 -4.65
C GLN A 199 -14.69 -4.66 -3.80
N SER A 200 -15.24 -5.87 -3.71
CA SER A 200 -14.59 -7.01 -3.06
C SER A 200 -14.65 -8.22 -3.98
N ASN A 201 -13.50 -8.84 -4.22
CA ASN A 201 -13.40 -10.09 -4.98
C ASN A 201 -12.79 -11.18 -4.08
N ASP A 202 -13.11 -12.44 -4.36
CA ASP A 202 -12.40 -13.55 -3.74
C ASP A 202 -10.92 -13.49 -4.15
N TRP A 203 -10.01 -13.58 -3.16
CA TRP A 203 -8.57 -13.48 -3.40
C TRP A 203 -8.05 -14.56 -4.37
N VAL A 204 -8.60 -15.78 -4.32
CA VAL A 204 -8.20 -16.87 -5.22
C VAL A 204 -8.64 -16.61 -6.65
N GLU A 205 -9.76 -15.92 -6.84
CA GLU A 205 -10.24 -15.49 -8.16
C GLU A 205 -9.39 -14.35 -8.70
N THR A 206 -9.06 -13.35 -7.88
CA THR A 206 -8.16 -12.23 -8.27
C THR A 206 -6.82 -12.75 -8.80
N LEU A 207 -6.31 -13.85 -8.25
CA LEU A 207 -4.99 -14.39 -8.58
C LEU A 207 -5.01 -15.49 -9.65
N ASN A 208 -6.17 -15.83 -10.22
CA ASN A 208 -6.33 -16.99 -11.11
C ASN A 208 -5.76 -18.30 -10.53
N LEU A 209 -5.79 -18.47 -9.20
CA LEU A 209 -5.16 -19.59 -8.50
C LEU A 209 -6.06 -20.81 -8.31
N ARG A 210 -7.28 -20.81 -8.87
CA ARG A 210 -8.19 -21.97 -8.79
C ARG A 210 -7.51 -23.21 -9.39
N ARG A 211 -7.00 -24.08 -8.51
CA ARG A 211 -6.61 -25.45 -8.84
C ARG A 211 -7.80 -26.36 -8.63
N GLU A 212 -8.09 -27.18 -9.64
CA GLU A 212 -9.11 -28.23 -9.59
C GLU A 212 -8.84 -29.14 -8.37
N GLY A 213 -9.80 -29.21 -7.43
CA GLY A 213 -9.69 -30.03 -6.21
C GLY A 213 -9.16 -29.35 -4.95
N SER A 214 -8.93 -28.03 -4.94
CA SER A 214 -8.68 -27.30 -3.69
C SER A 214 -9.96 -27.22 -2.83
N ARG A 215 -9.85 -27.53 -1.53
CA ARG A 215 -10.98 -27.40 -0.59
C ARG A 215 -11.26 -25.92 -0.35
N ASP A 216 -12.53 -25.52 -0.43
CA ASP A 216 -13.03 -24.18 -0.14
C ASP A 216 -12.63 -23.71 1.27
N GLU A 217 -11.58 -22.90 1.37
CA GLU A 217 -11.26 -22.12 2.57
C GLU A 217 -11.01 -20.64 2.20
N THR A 218 -11.70 -20.12 1.18
CA THR A 218 -11.46 -18.77 0.64
C THR A 218 -12.27 -17.71 1.37
N TRP A 219 -11.87 -17.42 2.62
CA TRP A 219 -12.42 -16.31 3.39
C TRP A 219 -11.68 -14.98 3.17
N THR A 220 -10.57 -14.99 2.42
CA THR A 220 -9.77 -13.79 2.11
C THR A 220 -10.34 -13.05 0.92
N LEU A 221 -10.48 -11.73 1.05
CA LEU A 221 -10.99 -10.86 0.00
C LEU A 221 -9.89 -9.93 -0.52
N GLU A 222 -9.88 -9.61 -1.81
CA GLU A 222 -9.29 -8.37 -2.29
C GLU A 222 -10.34 -7.26 -2.17
N ILE A 223 -10.08 -6.23 -1.36
CA ILE A 223 -10.89 -5.03 -1.33
C ILE A 223 -10.21 -3.95 -2.16
N ARG A 224 -10.95 -3.35 -3.08
CA ARG A 224 -10.55 -2.18 -3.86
C ARG A 224 -11.48 -1.03 -3.53
N PHE A 225 -10.94 0.17 -3.40
CA PHE A 225 -11.75 1.34 -3.09
C PHE A 225 -11.31 2.58 -3.84
N VAL A 226 -12.27 3.47 -4.06
CA VAL A 226 -12.06 4.82 -4.58
C VAL A 226 -12.91 5.76 -3.73
N ILE A 227 -12.25 6.72 -3.08
CA ILE A 227 -12.86 7.83 -2.35
C ILE A 227 -12.70 9.08 -3.21
N ASN A 228 -13.81 9.74 -3.50
CA ASN A 228 -13.85 10.96 -4.31
C ASN A 228 -14.25 12.15 -3.45
N ARG A 229 -13.52 13.26 -3.59
CA ARG A 229 -13.95 14.56 -3.08
C ARG A 229 -14.94 15.21 -4.05
N LEU A 230 -16.06 15.69 -3.51
CA LEU A 230 -17.19 16.22 -4.29
C LEU A 230 -17.27 17.77 -4.27
N ASP A 231 -16.42 18.45 -3.50
CA ASP A 231 -16.40 19.91 -3.36
C ASP A 231 -15.01 20.52 -3.16
#